data_AF-G3GBL9-F1
#
_entry.id   AF-G3GBL9-F1
#
_cell.length_a   1.000
_cell.length_b   1.000
_cell.length_c   1.000
_cell.angle_alpha   90.00
_cell.angle_beta   90.00
_cell.angle_gamma   90.00
#
_symmetry.space_group_name_H-M   'P 1'
#
loop_
_entity.id
_entity.type
_entity.pdbx_description
1 polymer ?
#
loop_
_entity_poly.entity_id
_entity_poly.type
_entity_poly.pdbx_seq_one_letter_code
_entity_poly.pdbx_strand_id
1 'polypeptide(L)'
;AQADVWLFLKVSKANRTRTKVTIRLYQQQKPPKRTFQTVEEDGGLKGEVLISEKAVDTRKSTWHIFPVSSSVQHLLDQGKNALDVRVTCDQCQETGASLVLLGKRKKKEGDVEGKEKEGNESAGEEEREQSHRPFLMMLARHSEDRQHKRRRRGLECDGKVNICCKKHFFV
;
A
#
# COMPACT_ATOMS: atom_id res chain seq x y z
N ALA A 1 -8.50 6.40 -7.84
CA ALA A 1 -8.81 5.13 -7.16
C ALA A 1 -8.86 5.35 -5.65
N GLN A 2 -9.63 4.55 -4.91
CA GLN A 2 -9.52 4.50 -3.44
C GLN A 2 -8.54 3.38 -3.09
N ALA A 3 -7.57 3.65 -2.23
CA ALA A 3 -6.60 2.66 -1.79
C ALA A 3 -6.21 2.87 -0.32
N ASP A 4 -6.19 1.77 0.41
CA ASP A 4 -6.01 1.73 1.86
C ASP A 4 -5.10 0.58 2.27
N VAL A 5 -4.07 0.87 3.08
CA VAL A 5 -3.20 -0.14 3.70
C VAL A 5 -3.80 -0.54 5.04
N TRP A 6 -3.94 -1.85 5.25
CA TRP A 6 -4.44 -2.43 6.49
C TRP A 6 -3.27 -3.01 7.28
N LEU A 7 -3.04 -2.46 8.48
CA LEU A 7 -2.01 -2.93 9.40
C LEU A 7 -2.66 -3.39 10.70
N PHE A 8 -2.24 -4.55 11.20
CA PHE A 8 -2.65 -5.02 12.52
C PHE A 8 -1.64 -4.59 13.58
N LEU A 9 -2.13 -3.92 14.63
CA LEU A 9 -1.36 -3.55 15.80
C LEU A 9 -1.66 -4.56 16.92
N LYS A 10 -0.67 -5.39 17.29
CA LYS A 10 -0.74 -6.30 18.44
C LYS A 10 -0.35 -5.53 19.70
N VAL A 11 -1.22 -5.50 20.70
CA VAL A 11 -0.94 -4.92 22.03
C VAL A 11 -0.84 -6.08 23.02
N SER A 12 0.37 -6.34 23.54
CA SER A 12 0.62 -7.45 24.47
C SER A 12 0.41 -7.06 25.93
N LYS A 13 0.72 -5.81 26.29
CA LYS A 13 0.50 -5.24 27.61
C LYS A 13 -0.07 -3.84 27.45
N ALA A 14 -1.35 -3.68 27.76
CA ALA A 14 -2.02 -2.40 27.66
C ALA A 14 -1.40 -1.38 28.64
N ASN A 15 -0.72 -0.37 28.10
CA ASN A 15 -0.19 0.72 28.91
C ASN A 15 -1.25 1.82 29.06
N ARG A 16 -1.62 2.14 30.31
CA ARG A 16 -2.66 3.14 30.60
C ARG A 16 -2.15 4.59 30.51
N THR A 17 -0.83 4.82 30.53
CA THR A 17 -0.26 6.17 30.54
C THR A 17 -0.20 6.79 29.14
N ARG A 18 0.02 5.98 28.10
CA ARG A 18 0.12 6.43 26.72
C ARG A 18 -0.79 5.59 25.82
N THR A 19 -1.93 6.18 25.46
CA THR A 19 -3.01 5.49 24.75
C THR A 19 -2.97 5.68 23.24
N LYS A 20 -2.03 6.47 22.72
CA LYS A 20 -1.88 6.72 21.29
C LYS A 20 -0.41 6.69 20.88
N VAL A 21 -0.15 6.13 19.70
CA VAL A 21 1.14 6.15 19.02
C VAL A 21 0.96 6.60 17.58
N THR A 22 1.96 7.27 17.03
CA THR A 22 1.96 7.67 15.62
C THR A 22 2.68 6.63 14.79
N ILE A 23 2.04 6.14 13.74
CA ILE A 23 2.70 5.30 12.73
C ILE A 23 2.69 6.01 11.37
N ARG A 24 3.82 5.88 10.69
CA ARG A 24 4.12 6.53 9.41
C ARG A 24 4.47 5.47 8.38
N LEU A 25 3.93 5.65 7.18
CA LEU A 25 4.19 4.81 6.01
C LEU A 25 5.00 5.65 5.02
N TYR A 26 6.13 5.11 4.59
CA TYR A 26 7.01 5.72 3.61
C TYR A 26 7.08 4.84 2.36
N GLN A 27 6.89 5.43 1.19
CA GLN A 27 7.19 4.79 -0.08
C GLN A 27 8.67 4.89 -0.38
N GLN A 28 9.32 3.75 -0.62
CA GLN A 28 10.70 3.70 -1.08
C GLN A 28 10.74 3.97 -2.59
N GLN A 29 11.38 5.07 -2.99
CA GLN A 29 11.70 5.32 -4.39
C GLN A 29 13.09 4.78 -4.68
N LYS A 30 13.22 4.03 -5.79
CA LYS A 30 14.54 3.69 -6.32
C LYS A 30 15.22 4.98 -6.75
N PRO A 31 16.45 5.26 -6.29
CA PRO A 31 17.17 6.45 -6.73
C PRO A 31 17.31 6.42 -8.25
N PRO A 32 17.13 7.56 -8.93
CA PRO A 32 17.32 7.63 -10.37
C PRO A 32 18.75 7.19 -10.69
N LYS A 33 18.89 6.14 -11.52
CA LYS A 33 20.19 5.75 -12.07
C LYS A 33 20.66 6.83 -13.04
N ARG A 34 21.38 7.85 -12.58
CA ARG A 34 22.41 8.54 -13.37
C ARG A 34 23.56 9.00 -12.49
N THR A 35 24.72 8.44 -12.86
CA THR A 35 26.06 9.02 -12.86
C THR A 35 26.06 10.54 -12.66
N PHE A 36 26.70 11.01 -11.58
CA PHE A 36 27.88 11.89 -11.56
C PHE A 36 28.08 12.36 -10.11
N GLN A 37 29.35 12.38 -9.69
CA GLN A 37 29.80 12.76 -8.36
C GLN A 37 29.34 14.18 -8.00
N THR A 38 28.68 14.34 -6.86
CA THR A 38 28.74 15.56 -6.06
C THR A 38 28.68 15.19 -4.60
N VAL A 39 29.69 15.67 -3.88
CA VAL A 39 29.91 15.53 -2.44
C VAL A 39 28.99 16.52 -1.76
N GLU A 40 27.95 16.05 -1.07
CA GLU A 40 27.29 16.82 0.00
C GLU A 40 26.87 15.87 1.13
N GLU A 41 27.48 16.09 2.29
CA GLU A 41 27.12 15.53 3.58
C GLU A 41 25.84 16.20 4.08
N ASP A 42 24.72 15.51 3.98
CA ASP A 42 23.62 15.66 4.93
C ASP A 42 22.85 14.33 5.01
N GLY A 43 22.65 13.85 6.23
CA GLY A 43 22.22 12.48 6.58
C GLY A 43 20.76 12.17 6.30
N GLY A 44 20.17 12.70 5.23
CA GLY A 44 18.80 12.39 4.81
C GLY A 44 18.74 11.07 4.06
N LEU A 45 17.91 10.13 4.52
CA LEU A 45 17.59 8.86 3.86
C LEU A 45 17.13 9.11 2.41
N LYS A 46 18.08 9.02 1.46
CA LYS A 46 17.91 9.34 0.04
C LYS A 46 16.88 8.37 -0.60
N GLY A 47 15.66 8.88 -0.82
CA GLY A 47 14.67 8.25 -1.70
C GLY A 47 13.32 7.89 -1.08
N GLU A 48 13.02 8.25 0.17
CA GLU A 48 11.76 7.86 0.81
C GLU A 48 10.76 9.01 0.90
N VAL A 49 9.49 8.75 0.56
CA VAL A 49 8.40 9.73 0.59
C VAL A 49 7.32 9.29 1.57
N LEU A 50 6.92 10.16 2.49
CA LEU A 50 5.81 9.89 3.41
C LEU A 50 4.50 9.80 2.62
N ILE A 51 3.81 8.66 2.70
CA ILE A 51 2.54 8.41 2.00
C ILE A 51 1.32 8.38 2.93
N SER A 52 1.53 8.13 4.22
CA SER A 52 0.46 8.16 5.23
C SER A 52 1.05 8.34 6.62
N GLU A 53 0.41 9.17 7.44
CA GLU A 53 0.72 9.32 8.87
C GLU A 53 -0.60 9.24 9.66
N LYS A 54 -0.62 8.46 10.73
CA LYS A 54 -1.81 8.32 11.56
C LYS A 54 -1.45 8.06 13.02
N ALA A 55 -2.11 8.79 13.92
CA ALA A 55 -2.16 8.44 15.33
C ALA A 55 -3.19 7.33 15.56
N VAL A 56 -2.76 6.22 16.15
CA VAL A 56 -3.60 5.04 16.44
C VAL A 56 -3.65 4.76 17.94
N ASP A 57 -4.72 4.13 18.39
CA ASP A 57 -4.95 3.82 19.80
C ASP A 57 -4.30 2.48 20.18
N THR A 58 -3.61 2.44 21.33
CA THR A 58 -2.88 1.27 21.86
C THR A 58 -3.60 0.55 23.00
N ARG A 59 -4.89 0.82 23.23
CA ARG A 59 -5.68 0.16 24.30
C ARG A 59 -5.97 -1.30 24.03
N LYS A 60 -6.10 -1.68 22.76
CA LYS A 60 -6.44 -3.05 22.33
C LYS A 60 -5.80 -3.38 20.99
N SER A 61 -5.53 -4.67 20.78
CA SER A 61 -5.10 -5.17 19.48
C SER A 61 -6.21 -4.97 18.45
N THR A 62 -5.92 -4.33 17.33
CA THR A 62 -6.92 -4.05 16.29
C THR A 62 -6.30 -3.72 14.94
N TRP A 63 -7.14 -3.72 13.90
CA TRP A 63 -6.77 -3.30 12.56
C TRP A 63 -6.86 -1.78 12.42
N HIS A 64 -5.86 -1.20 11.77
CA HIS A 64 -5.84 0.21 11.42
C HIS A 64 -5.72 0.37 9.91
N ILE A 65 -6.55 1.27 9.38
CA ILE A 65 -6.63 1.61 7.98
C ILE A 65 -5.84 2.90 7.74
N PHE A 66 -4.92 2.87 6.77
CA PHE A 66 -4.06 3.98 6.37
C PHE A 66 -4.36 4.36 4.91
N PRO A 67 -4.94 5.54 4.67
CA PRO A 67 -5.26 5.96 3.32
C PRO A 67 -3.97 6.24 2.54
N VAL A 68 -3.86 5.65 1.35
CA VAL A 68 -2.72 5.80 0.42
C VAL A 68 -3.16 6.09 -1.01
N SER A 69 -4.42 6.49 -1.20
CA SER A 69 -5.07 6.68 -2.49
C SER A 69 -4.28 7.56 -3.47
N SER A 70 -3.74 8.70 -3.02
CA SER A 70 -2.96 9.63 -3.85
C SER A 70 -1.66 9.00 -4.35
N SER A 71 -0.94 8.31 -3.46
CA SER A 71 0.35 7.69 -3.78
C SER A 71 0.18 6.51 -4.72
N VAL A 72 -0.87 5.70 -4.51
CA VAL A 72 -1.23 4.60 -5.40
C VAL A 72 -1.67 5.12 -6.76
N GLN A 73 -2.48 6.18 -6.82
CA GLN A 73 -2.88 6.77 -8.11
C GLN A 73 -1.66 7.26 -8.89
N HIS A 74 -0.76 8.00 -8.25
CA HIS A 74 0.47 8.47 -8.88
C HIS A 74 1.37 7.33 -9.37
N LEU A 75 1.46 6.22 -8.61
CA LEU A 75 2.18 5.02 -9.03
C LEU A 75 1.60 4.43 -10.33
N LEU A 76 0.27 4.30 -10.39
CA LEU A 76 -0.44 3.75 -11.54
C LEU A 76 -0.38 4.67 -12.76
N ASP A 77 -0.43 5.99 -12.56
CA ASP A 77 -0.28 7.00 -13.62
C ASP A 77 1.11 6.91 -14.29
N GLN A 78 2.12 6.48 -13.53
CA GLN A 78 3.47 6.19 -14.04
C GLN A 78 3.59 4.82 -14.73
N GLY A 79 2.50 4.03 -14.81
CA GLY A 79 2.51 2.67 -15.34
C GLY A 79 3.25 1.66 -14.46
N LYS A 80 3.55 2.00 -13.21
CA LYS A 80 4.19 1.11 -12.24
C LYS A 80 3.13 0.34 -11.46
N ASN A 81 3.48 -0.86 -11.03
CA ASN A 81 2.59 -1.75 -10.26
C ASN A 81 3.22 -2.28 -8.97
N ALA A 82 4.49 -1.93 -8.70
CA ALA A 82 5.21 -2.34 -7.50
C ALA A 82 5.33 -1.15 -6.54
N LEU A 83 4.95 -1.37 -5.28
CA LEU A 83 5.01 -0.38 -4.20
C LEU A 83 5.77 -1.00 -3.02
N ASP A 84 6.95 -0.45 -2.72
CA ASP A 84 7.73 -0.79 -1.54
C ASP A 84 7.41 0.20 -0.43
N VAL A 85 6.84 -0.29 0.68
CA VAL A 85 6.41 0.53 1.84
C VAL A 85 7.22 0.20 3.07
N ARG A 86 7.89 1.20 3.64
CA ARG A 86 8.52 1.14 4.96
C ARG A 86 7.55 1.70 6.00
N VAL A 87 7.36 0.97 7.09
CA VAL A 87 6.47 1.35 8.19
C VAL A 87 7.32 1.68 9.41
N THR A 88 7.02 2.79 10.10
CA THR A 88 7.70 3.18 11.35
C THR A 88 6.72 3.49 12.46
N CYS A 89 7.11 3.16 13.68
CA CYS A 89 6.42 3.54 14.90
C CYS A 89 7.42 3.61 16.07
N ASP A 90 7.97 4.79 16.32
CA ASP A 90 9.05 4.97 17.32
C ASP A 90 8.55 4.69 18.75
N GLN A 91 7.24 4.85 18.99
CA GLN A 91 6.61 4.74 20.30
C GLN A 91 5.92 3.38 20.55
N CYS A 92 5.89 2.48 19.57
CA CYS A 92 5.13 1.23 19.68
C CYS A 92 5.71 0.31 20.77
N GLN A 93 7.03 0.11 20.79
CA GLN A 93 7.68 -0.78 21.75
C GLN A 93 7.50 -0.29 23.21
N GLU A 94 7.64 1.02 23.45
CA GLU A 94 7.43 1.64 24.77
C GLU A 94 6.00 1.46 25.32
N THR A 95 5.02 1.37 24.41
CA THR A 95 3.60 1.25 24.75
C THR A 95 3.12 -0.20 24.81
N GLY A 96 4.03 -1.18 24.68
CA GLY A 96 3.67 -2.60 24.64
C GLY A 96 2.91 -3.00 23.36
N ALA A 97 3.03 -2.19 22.31
CA ALA A 97 2.43 -2.43 21.00
C ALA A 97 3.49 -2.88 19.99
N SER A 98 3.09 -3.72 19.04
CA SER A 98 3.94 -4.22 17.96
C SER A 98 3.14 -4.32 16.67
N LEU A 99 3.75 -3.94 15.55
CA LEU A 99 3.17 -4.07 14.23
C LEU A 99 3.45 -5.46 13.66
N VAL A 100 2.41 -6.15 13.21
CA VAL A 100 2.56 -7.44 12.52
C VAL A 100 2.92 -7.17 11.06
N LEU A 101 4.20 -7.32 10.70
CA LEU A 101 4.72 -7.08 9.34
C LEU A 101 5.15 -8.36 8.59
N LEU A 102 5.37 -9.46 9.32
CA LEU A 102 5.81 -10.74 8.76
C LEU A 102 4.88 -11.86 9.23
N GLY A 103 4.29 -12.61 8.30
CA GLY A 103 3.99 -14.01 8.59
C GLY A 103 5.32 -14.74 8.53
N LYS A 104 5.81 -15.31 9.65
CA LYS A 104 7.06 -16.07 9.66
C LYS A 104 7.04 -17.10 8.51
N ARG A 105 7.86 -16.90 7.48
CA ARG A 105 8.13 -17.98 6.52
C ARG A 105 9.04 -18.95 7.25
N LYS A 106 8.52 -20.15 7.52
CA LYS A 106 9.29 -21.31 8.00
C LYS A 106 10.44 -21.53 7.00
N LYS A 107 11.65 -21.07 7.35
CA LYS A 107 12.88 -21.49 6.69
C LYS A 107 12.93 -23.00 6.90
N LYS A 108 12.68 -23.76 5.83
CA LYS A 108 12.87 -25.21 5.82
C LYS A 108 14.39 -25.45 5.84
N GLU A 109 15.02 -25.19 6.99
CA GLU A 109 16.35 -25.70 7.28
C GLU A 109 16.18 -27.16 7.69
N GLY A 110 16.95 -28.00 7.00
CA GLY A 110 16.83 -29.45 7.08
C GLY A 110 17.11 -29.98 8.48
N ASP A 111 16.33 -31.00 8.82
CA ASP A 111 16.76 -32.22 9.48
C ASP A 111 17.96 -32.09 10.43
N VAL A 112 17.69 -31.71 11.67
CA VAL A 112 18.50 -32.16 12.81
C VAL A 112 17.56 -32.56 13.94
N GLU A 113 17.69 -33.83 14.26
CA GLU A 113 16.99 -34.67 15.20
C GLU A 113 17.09 -34.18 16.66
N GLY A 114 15.97 -34.26 17.38
CA GLY A 114 15.94 -34.49 18.84
C GLY A 114 16.26 -33.32 19.77
N LYS A 115 15.23 -32.57 20.19
CA LYS A 115 15.10 -32.15 21.60
C LYS A 115 13.67 -31.71 21.92
N GLU A 116 12.94 -32.55 22.64
CA GLU A 116 11.68 -32.20 23.29
C GLU A 116 11.91 -31.08 24.31
N LYS A 117 11.31 -29.90 24.08
CA LYS A 117 10.98 -28.94 25.14
C LYS A 117 9.70 -28.19 24.78
N GLU A 118 8.66 -28.52 25.55
CA GLU A 118 7.66 -27.64 26.13
C GLU A 118 6.91 -26.64 25.23
N GLY A 119 5.60 -26.90 25.09
CA GLY A 119 4.60 -25.84 25.21
C GLY A 119 4.07 -25.25 23.91
N ASN A 120 3.03 -25.91 23.40
CA ASN A 120 1.87 -25.54 22.58
C ASN A 120 1.45 -24.04 22.36
N GLU A 121 2.21 -23.03 22.75
CA GLU A 121 1.85 -21.60 22.58
C GLU A 121 2.36 -21.01 21.25
N SER A 122 3.51 -21.49 20.75
CA SER A 122 4.15 -20.94 19.54
C SER A 122 3.38 -21.24 18.27
N ALA A 123 2.76 -22.42 18.16
CA ALA A 123 2.00 -22.82 16.96
C ALA A 123 0.71 -21.98 16.78
N GLY A 124 -0.02 -21.72 17.88
CA GLY A 124 -1.26 -20.93 17.83
C GLY A 124 -1.02 -19.43 17.64
N GLU A 125 0.08 -18.89 18.17
CA GLU A 125 0.48 -17.51 17.87
C GLU A 125 0.91 -17.35 16.41
N GLU A 126 1.66 -18.31 15.85
CA GLU A 126 2.08 -18.30 14.45
C GLU A 126 0.92 -18.43 13.46
N GLU A 127 -0.10 -19.23 13.76
CA GLU A 127 -1.31 -19.34 12.95
C GLU A 127 -2.15 -18.05 12.99
N ARG A 128 -2.32 -17.45 14.18
CA ARG A 128 -3.03 -16.17 14.34
C ARG A 128 -2.29 -15.02 13.66
N GLU A 129 -0.96 -15.03 13.69
CA GLU A 129 -0.13 -14.01 13.04
C GLU A 129 -0.25 -14.07 11.50
N GLN A 130 -0.56 -15.24 10.91
CA GLN A 130 -0.88 -15.37 9.49
C GLN A 130 -2.17 -14.64 9.10
N SER A 131 -3.20 -14.68 9.95
CA SER A 131 -4.45 -13.93 9.71
C SER A 131 -4.25 -12.41 9.82
N HIS A 132 -3.23 -11.97 10.55
CA HIS A 132 -2.90 -10.56 10.76
C HIS A 132 -1.93 -9.98 9.72
N ARG A 133 -1.67 -10.71 8.64
CA ARG A 133 -0.77 -10.27 7.57
C ARG A 133 -1.28 -8.98 6.92
N PRO A 134 -0.43 -7.94 6.78
CA PRO A 134 -0.86 -6.67 6.21
C PRO A 134 -1.20 -6.81 4.72
N PHE A 135 -2.13 -6.00 4.25
CA PHE A 135 -2.57 -6.00 2.86
C PHE A 135 -2.93 -4.59 2.38
N LEU A 136 -2.84 -4.40 1.07
CA LEU A 136 -3.33 -3.21 0.37
C LEU A 136 -4.69 -3.53 -0.24
N MET A 137 -5.73 -2.81 0.17
CA MET A 137 -7.02 -2.82 -0.51
C MET A 137 -7.04 -1.68 -1.53
N MET A 138 -7.53 -1.96 -2.74
CA MET A 138 -7.70 -0.95 -3.78
C MET A 138 -9.04 -1.13 -4.49
N LEU A 139 -9.80 -0.05 -4.59
CA LEU A 139 -10.96 0.08 -5.46
C LEU A 139 -10.61 1.04 -6.60
N ALA A 140 -10.36 0.47 -7.78
CA ALA A 140 -10.10 1.22 -9.00
C ALA A 140 -11.27 1.07 -9.97
N ARG A 141 -11.58 2.15 -10.70
CA ARG A 141 -12.47 2.06 -11.86
C ARG A 141 -11.61 1.72 -13.06
N HIS A 142 -11.98 0.69 -13.79
CA HIS A 142 -11.42 0.46 -15.11
C HIS A 142 -11.97 1.55 -16.03
N SER A 143 -11.14 2.51 -16.43
CA SER A 143 -11.53 3.47 -17.45
C SER A 143 -11.54 2.74 -18.80
N GLU A 144 -12.72 2.37 -19.28
CA GLU A 144 -12.91 1.92 -20.66
C GLU A 144 -12.56 3.03 -21.69
N ASP A 145 -12.21 4.22 -21.24
CA ASP A 145 -11.89 5.42 -22.04
C ASP A 145 -10.59 5.34 -22.86
N ARG A 146 -9.91 4.19 -22.86
CA ARG A 146 -8.82 3.90 -23.81
C ARG A 146 -9.13 2.80 -24.81
N GLN A 147 -10.33 2.22 -24.79
CA GLN A 147 -10.82 1.67 -26.04
C GLN A 147 -11.20 2.87 -26.89
N HIS A 148 -10.57 3.00 -28.04
CA HIS A 148 -11.04 3.87 -29.12
C HIS A 148 -12.48 3.45 -29.47
N LYS A 149 -13.47 3.83 -28.66
CA LYS A 149 -14.86 3.82 -29.07
C LYS A 149 -14.89 4.96 -30.05
N ARG A 150 -14.61 4.63 -31.32
CA ARG A 150 -14.74 5.51 -32.47
C ARG A 150 -16.15 6.05 -32.40
N ARG A 151 -16.34 7.16 -31.67
CA ARG A 151 -17.61 7.83 -31.52
C ARG A 151 -17.93 8.19 -32.96
N ARG A 152 -18.89 7.48 -33.56
CA ARG A 152 -19.42 7.84 -34.86
C ARG A 152 -20.02 9.22 -34.66
N ARG A 153 -19.19 10.27 -34.80
CA ARG A 153 -19.66 11.63 -34.98
C ARG A 153 -20.48 11.53 -36.25
N GLY A 154 -21.80 11.69 -36.13
CA GLY A 154 -22.66 11.72 -37.30
C GLY A 154 -22.09 12.76 -38.25
N LEU A 155 -21.75 12.33 -39.46
CA LEU A 155 -21.26 13.25 -40.48
C LEU A 155 -22.45 14.08 -40.93
N GLU A 156 -22.30 15.40 -40.97
CA GLU A 156 -23.30 16.27 -41.57
C GLU A 156 -23.07 16.29 -43.07
N CYS A 157 -24.15 16.27 -43.85
CA CYS A 157 -24.05 16.29 -45.30
C CYS A 157 -23.57 17.67 -45.77
N ASP A 158 -22.26 17.87 -45.87
CA ASP A 158 -21.66 18.96 -46.66
C ASP A 158 -21.72 18.57 -48.14
N GLY A 159 -22.01 19.52 -49.03
CA GLY A 159 -22.55 19.30 -50.38
C GLY A 159 -21.71 18.47 -51.38
N LYS A 160 -20.57 17.90 -50.96
CA LYS A 160 -19.68 17.04 -51.77
C LYS A 160 -19.29 15.72 -51.07
N VAL A 161 -20.17 15.17 -50.23
CA VAL A 161 -19.90 13.95 -49.46
C VAL A 161 -20.73 12.77 -49.99
N ASN A 162 -20.08 11.70 -50.47
CA ASN A 162 -20.72 10.47 -51.00
C ASN A 162 -20.85 9.33 -49.96
N ILE A 163 -20.75 9.65 -48.67
CA ILE A 163 -20.89 8.69 -47.56
C ILE A 163 -22.16 8.99 -46.75
N CYS A 164 -22.69 7.99 -46.03
CA CYS A 164 -23.91 8.15 -45.23
C CYS A 164 -23.76 9.28 -44.19
N CYS A 165 -24.64 10.28 -44.26
CA CYS A 165 -24.58 11.51 -43.47
C CYS A 165 -25.98 11.94 -42.99
N LYS A 166 -26.04 12.76 -41.94
CA LYS A 166 -27.25 13.37 -41.39
C LYS A 166 -27.53 14.70 -42.12
N LYS A 167 -28.74 14.83 -42.67
CA LYS A 167 -29.23 16.09 -43.26
C LYS A 167 -30.14 16.79 -42.24
N HIS A 168 -29.86 18.05 -41.94
CA HIS A 168 -30.76 18.87 -41.12
C HIS A 168 -31.89 19.40 -42.00
N PHE A 169 -33.13 19.27 -41.53
CA PHE A 169 -34.31 19.86 -42.16
C PHE A 169 -35.18 20.41 -41.03
N PHE A 170 -35.59 21.67 -41.16
CA PHE A 170 -36.47 22.34 -40.20
C PHE A 170 -37.87 22.43 -40.82
N VAL A 171 -38.89 22.09 -40.05
CA VAL A 171 -40.31 22.20 -40.42
C VAL A 171 -40.86 23.50 -39.87
#